data_AF-A0A8J7VTS4-F1
#
_entry.id   AF-A0A8J7VTS4-F1
#
_cell.length_a   1.000
_cell.length_b   1.000
_cell.length_c   1.000
_cell.angle_alpha   90.00
_cell.angle_beta   90.00
_cell.angle_gamma   90.00
#
_symmetry.space_group_name_H-M   'P 1'
#
loop_
_entity.id
_entity.type
_entity.pdbx_description
1 polymer ?
#
loop_
_entity_poly.entity_id
_entity_poly.type
_entity_poly.pdbx_seq_one_letter_code
_entity_poly.pdbx_strand_id
1 'polypeptide(L)' 'MRLNVEGMTCAHCQRALERAVAALGGTATVDLAAGTVDVAGVEDAAALRRAIEDEGYAVVDAPVGAATGGCCGSR' A
#
# COMPACT_ATOMS: atom_id res chain seq x y z
N MET A 1 6.33 9.52 -0.81
CA MET A 1 6.97 8.18 -0.85
C MET A 1 6.41 7.46 -2.05
N ARG A 2 7.25 6.97 -2.97
CA ARG A 2 6.79 6.33 -4.20
C ARG A 2 6.77 4.81 -4.05
N LEU A 3 5.72 4.18 -4.55
CA LEU A 3 5.41 2.77 -4.43
C LEU A 3 5.02 2.21 -5.81
N ASN A 4 5.45 0.99 -6.12
CA ASN A 4 4.85 0.20 -7.18
C ASN A 4 3.83 -0.78 -6.59
N VAL A 5 2.65 -0.84 -7.21
CA VAL A 5 1.61 -1.83 -6.91
C VAL A 5 1.32 -2.58 -8.21
N GLU A 6 1.45 -3.90 -8.18
CA GLU A 6 1.08 -4.75 -9.31
C GLU A 6 -0.43 -5.01 -9.31
N GLY A 7 -1.04 -5.10 -10.50
CA GLY A 7 -2.48 -5.35 -10.64
C GLY A 7 -3.36 -4.09 -10.71
N MET A 8 -2.79 -2.88 -10.66
CA MET A 8 -3.53 -1.62 -10.91
C MET A 8 -3.70 -1.36 -12.42
N THR A 9 -4.48 -2.19 -13.09
CA THR A 9 -4.73 -2.07 -14.54
C THR A 9 -6.03 -1.34 -14.86
N CYS A 10 -6.80 -0.92 -13.85
CA CYS A 10 -8.12 -0.33 -14.04
C CYS A 10 -8.35 0.89 -13.14
N ALA A 11 -9.04 1.91 -13.67
CA ALA A 11 -9.41 3.12 -12.96
C ALA A 11 -10.24 2.86 -11.68
N HIS A 12 -10.84 1.68 -11.55
CA HIS A 12 -11.54 1.26 -10.33
C HIS A 12 -10.57 0.91 -9.19
N CYS A 13 -9.46 0.24 -9.50
CA CYS A 13 -8.44 -0.15 -8.53
C CYS A 13 -7.71 1.08 -7.97
N GLN A 14 -7.44 2.08 -8.82
CA GLN A 14 -6.88 3.37 -8.37
C GLN A 14 -7.74 3.99 -7.26
N ARG A 15 -9.05 4.10 -7.48
CA ARG A 15 -9.93 4.76 -6.52
C ARG A 15 -10.00 4.03 -5.18
N ALA A 16 -10.03 2.70 -5.19
CA ALA A 16 -9.98 1.90 -3.97
C ALA A 16 -8.70 2.18 -3.18
N LEU A 17 -7.55 2.18 -3.88
CA LEU A 17 -6.25 2.43 -3.27
C LEU A 17 -6.15 3.86 -2.70
N GLU A 18 -6.59 4.87 -3.44
CA GLU A 18 -6.69 6.25 -2.96
C GLU A 18 -7.57 6.36 -1.70
N ARG A 19 -8.68 5.61 -1.64
CA ARG A 19 -9.56 5.56 -0.46
C ARG A 19 -8.90 4.90 0.73
N ALA A 20 -8.22 3.78 0.55
CA ALA A 20 -7.49 3.09 1.61
C ALA A 20 -6.38 3.99 2.20
N VAL A 21 -5.65 4.70 1.34
CA VAL A 21 -4.61 5.66 1.78
C VAL A 21 -5.24 6.86 2.48
N ALA A 22 -6.35 7.38 1.96
CA ALA A 22 -7.09 8.48 2.58
C ALA A 22 -7.66 8.11 3.95
N ALA A 23 -8.07 6.85 4.14
CA ALA A 23 -8.54 6.35 5.43
C ALA A 23 -7.44 6.37 6.51
N LEU A 24 -6.17 6.25 6.11
CA LEU A 24 -5.01 6.38 6.98
C LEU A 24 -4.59 7.85 7.21
N GLY A 25 -5.33 8.82 6.65
CA GLY A 25 -5.01 10.24 6.75
C GLY A 25 -3.95 10.71 5.75
N GLY A 26 -3.61 9.87 4.77
CA GLY A 26 -2.69 10.22 3.69
C GLY A 26 -3.39 10.58 2.38
N THR A 27 -2.57 10.78 1.36
CA THR A 27 -2.99 11.00 -0.02
C THR A 27 -2.16 10.12 -0.93
N ALA A 28 -2.80 9.33 -1.78
CA ALA A 28 -2.13 8.61 -2.85
C ALA A 28 -2.41 9.29 -4.19
N THR A 29 -1.38 9.38 -5.02
CA THR A 29 -1.43 9.89 -6.38
C THR A 29 -0.99 8.77 -7.29
N VAL A 30 -1.90 8.25 -8.10
CA VAL A 30 -1.59 7.17 -9.04
C VAL A 30 -1.25 7.75 -10.40
N ASP A 31 -0.10 7.35 -10.94
CA ASP A 31 0.35 7.70 -12.28
C ASP A 31 0.29 6.46 -13.17
N LEU A 32 -0.80 6.33 -13.94
CA LEU A 32 -1.02 5.19 -14.84
C LEU A 32 -0.06 5.20 -16.05
N ALA A 33 0.45 6.37 -16.44
CA ALA A 33 1.38 6.50 -17.55
C ALA A 33 2.78 5.98 -17.19
N ALA A 34 3.23 6.27 -15.97
CA ALA A 34 4.48 5.77 -15.41
C ALA A 34 4.31 4.43 -14.65
N GLY A 35 3.09 4.01 -14.34
CA GLY A 35 2.80 2.80 -13.55
C GLY A 35 3.26 2.91 -12.09
N THR A 36 3.23 4.10 -11.50
CA THR A 36 3.76 4.39 -10.15
C THR A 36 2.71 5.04 -9.26
N VAL A 37 2.85 4.90 -7.94
CA VAL A 37 1.98 5.54 -6.95
C VAL A 37 2.81 6.39 -6.01
N ASP A 38 2.46 7.65 -5.85
CA ASP A 38 3.08 8.53 -4.86
C ASP A 38 2.16 8.73 -3.66
N VAL A 39 2.62 8.32 -2.49
CA VAL A 39 1.90 8.45 -1.22
C VAL A 39 2.52 9.53 -0.37
N ALA A 40 1.70 10.49 0.06
CA ALA A 40 2.05 11.59 0.93
C ALA A 40 1.21 11.54 2.22
N GLY A 41 1.81 11.89 3.36
CA GLY A 41 1.13 11.91 4.67
C GLY A 41 1.08 10.56 5.39
N VAL A 42 1.49 9.47 4.75
CA VAL A 42 1.73 8.17 5.41
C VAL A 42 3.22 7.86 5.33
N GLU A 43 3.88 7.87 6.49
CA GLU A 43 5.29 7.43 6.60
C GLU A 43 5.38 5.93 6.89
N ASP A 44 4.30 5.34 7.40
CA ASP A 44 4.25 3.92 7.75
C ASP A 44 3.82 3.05 6.56
N ALA A 45 4.82 2.64 5.77
CA ALA A 45 4.62 1.76 4.62
C ALA A 45 4.03 0.40 5.00
N ALA A 46 4.27 -0.08 6.23
CA ALA A 46 3.76 -1.35 6.72
C ALA A 46 2.25 -1.30 7.01
N ALA A 47 1.79 -0.25 7.69
CA ALA A 47 0.36 0.00 7.92
C ALA A 47 -0.40 0.17 6.60
N LEU A 48 0.19 0.90 5.65
CA LEU A 48 -0.38 1.09 4.32
C LEU A 48 -0.51 -0.24 3.58
N ARG A 49 0.58 -1.02 3.52
CA ARG A 49 0.60 -2.33 2.87
C ARG A 49 -0.44 -3.26 3.48
N ARG A 50 -0.59 -3.28 4.81
CA ARG A 50 -1.62 -4.07 5.51
C ARG A 50 -3.03 -3.68 5.09
N ALA A 51 -3.35 -2.38 5.03
CA ALA A 51 -4.66 -1.91 4.60
C ALA A 51 -4.96 -2.29 3.14
N ILE A 52 -3.96 -2.21 2.27
CA ILE A 52 -4.07 -2.56 0.85
C ILE A 52 -4.19 -4.09 0.66
N GLU A 53 -3.45 -4.89 1.44
CA GLU A 53 -3.55 -6.35 1.46
C GLU A 53 -4.92 -6.83 1.97
N ASP A 54 -5.51 -6.13 2.94
CA ASP A 54 -6.85 -6.43 3.46
C ASP A 54 -7.94 -6.20 2.40
N GLU A 55 -7.74 -5.22 1.50
CA GLU A 55 -8.57 -5.02 0.30
C GLU A 55 -8.26 -6.03 -0.83
N GLY A 56 -7.24 -6.88 -0.68
CA GLY A 56 -6.88 -7.92 -1.64
C GLY A 56 -5.84 -7.51 -2.69
N TYR A 57 -5.06 -6.46 -2.44
CA TYR A 57 -4.02 -5.96 -3.35
C TYR A 57 -2.61 -6.12 -2.76
N ALA A 58 -1.61 -6.37 -3.60
CA ALA A 58 -0.22 -6.56 -3.18
C ALA A 58 0.66 -5.34 -3.53
N VAL A 59 1.30 -4.75 -2.52
CA VAL A 59 2.28 -3.66 -2.69
C VAL A 59 3.69 -4.24 -2.84
N VAL A 60 4.38 -3.91 -3.93
CA VAL A 60 5.63 -4.57 -4.34
C VAL A 60 6.87 -3.79 -3.89
N ASP A 61 6.76 -2.46 -3.79
CA ASP A 61 7.90 -1.56 -3.53
C ASP A 61 7.76 -0.73 -2.24
N ALA A 62 6.97 -1.20 -1.28
CA ALA A 62 7.02 -0.61 0.06
C ALA A 62 8.40 -0.91 0.67
N PRO A 63 9.20 0.09 1.09
CA PRO A 63 10.45 -0.15 1.78
C PRO A 63 10.11 -0.87 3.08
N VAL A 64 10.22 -2.20 3.04
CA VAL A 64 9.74 -3.06 4.11
C VAL A 64 10.82 -3.05 5.19
N GLY A 65 10.60 -2.20 6.20
CA GLY A 65 11.14 -2.45 7.53
C GLY A 65 10.39 -3.64 8.12
N ALA A 66 10.71 -4.85 7.65
CA ALA A 66 10.25 -6.10 8.25
C ALA A 66 10.88 -6.24 9.65
N ALA A 67 10.30 -5.55 10.62
CA ALA A 67 10.52 -5.80 12.04
C ALA A 67 9.52 -6.88 12.51
N THR A 68 10.11 -8.05 12.71
CA THR A 68 9.76 -9.18 13.58
C THR A 68 8.61 -8.97 14.58
N GLY A 69 7.65 -9.88 14.53
CA GLY A 69 6.75 -10.27 15.61
C GLY A 69 5.97 -11.49 15.12
N GLY A 70 6.39 -12.74 15.38
CA GLY A 70 6.60 -13.28 16.71
C GLY A 70 5.43 -14.23 17.00
N CYS A 71 5.37 -15.36 16.29
CA CYS A 71 4.41 -16.42 16.62
C CYS A 71 5.09 -17.39 17.60
N CYS A 72 5.08 -17.00 18.88
CA CYS A 72 5.24 -17.94 19.97
C CYS A 72 3.95 -18.79 20.06
N GLY A 73 4.08 -20.12 20.13
CA GLY A 73 3.00 -21.00 20.56
C GLY A 73 2.60 -22.11 19.58
N SER A 74 3.50 -23.06 19.33
CA SER A 74 3.06 -24.40 18.93
C SER A 74 3.97 -25.48 19.54
N ARG A 75 3.56 -25.86 20.76
CA ARG A 75 4.01 -26.95 21.68
C ARG A 75 5.18 -26.66 22.60
#